data_AF-A0A4R5MD80-F1
#
_entry.id   AF-A0A4R5MD80-F1
#
_cell.length_a   1.000
_cell.length_b   1.000
_cell.length_c   1.000
_cell.angle_alpha   90.00
_cell.angle_beta   90.00
_cell.angle_gamma   90.00
#
_symmetry.space_group_name_H-M   'P 1'
#
loop_
_entity.id
_entity.type
_entity.pdbx_description
1 polymer ?
#
loop_
_entity_poly.entity_id
_entity_poly.type
_entity_poly.pdbx_seq_one_letter_code
_entity_poly.pdbx_strand_id
1 'polypeptide(L)'
;MIEQQLEIMEIDKDEPINITPEDQSWDLVQILRKSLPDLRNELAHGSSMLTNQVLGTIELVAEILSQIYTTDADSTTSGTSQGQQAG
;
A
#
# COMPACT_ATOMS: atom_id res chain seq x y z
N MET A 1 -14.57 -33.68 -0.30
CA MET A 1 -13.63 -32.67 0.22
C MET A 1 -14.37 -31.35 0.16
N ILE A 2 -14.54 -30.66 1.29
CA ILE A 2 -15.34 -29.44 1.36
C ILE A 2 -14.39 -28.28 1.06
N GLU A 3 -14.46 -27.74 -0.17
CA GLU A 3 -13.89 -26.43 -0.49
C GLU A 3 -14.74 -25.36 0.20
N GLN A 4 -14.34 -24.97 1.42
CA GLN A 4 -14.88 -23.78 2.05
C GLN A 4 -14.15 -22.57 1.46
N GLN A 5 -14.82 -21.92 0.50
CA GLN A 5 -14.46 -20.59 0.03
C GLN A 5 -14.72 -19.61 1.17
N LEU A 6 -13.70 -19.33 2.00
CA LEU A 6 -13.78 -18.25 2.98
C LEU A 6 -13.84 -16.92 2.21
N GLU A 7 -15.05 -16.40 2.06
CA GLU A 7 -15.30 -15.14 1.34
C GLU A 7 -14.97 -13.93 2.23
N ILE A 8 -15.13 -14.04 3.56
CA ILE A 8 -14.87 -12.98 4.53
C ILE A 8 -14.42 -13.63 5.86
N MET A 9 -13.34 -13.12 6.45
CA MET A 9 -12.89 -13.46 7.80
C MET A 9 -13.15 -12.26 8.71
N GLU A 10 -14.17 -12.35 9.56
CA GLU A 10 -14.47 -11.34 10.57
C GLU A 10 -13.65 -11.64 11.83
N ILE A 11 -12.86 -10.66 12.28
CA ILE A 11 -12.02 -10.78 13.48
C ILE A 11 -12.70 -10.00 14.60
N ASP A 12 -13.09 -10.71 15.66
CA ASP A 12 -13.51 -10.07 16.91
C ASP A 12 -12.26 -9.54 17.64
N LYS A 13 -12.24 -8.23 17.91
CA LYS A 13 -11.13 -7.58 18.60
C LYS A 13 -11.23 -7.67 20.11
N ASP A 14 -12.40 -8.01 20.63
CA ASP A 14 -12.70 -8.12 22.06
C ASP A 14 -12.60 -9.57 22.56
N GLU A 15 -12.40 -10.54 21.66
CA GLU A 15 -12.23 -11.95 22.01
C GLU A 15 -10.93 -12.16 22.82
N PRO A 16 -11.01 -12.80 24.00
CA PRO A 16 -9.83 -13.09 24.80
C PRO A 16 -8.91 -14.08 24.05
N ILE A 17 -7.63 -13.71 23.92
CA ILE A 17 -6.63 -14.55 23.28
C ILE A 17 -6.48 -15.86 24.06
N ASN A 18 -6.88 -16.97 23.45
CA ASN A 18 -6.70 -18.30 24.01
C ASN A 18 -5.31 -18.84 23.64
N ILE A 19 -4.35 -18.76 24.56
CA ILE A 19 -3.00 -19.29 24.37
C ILE A 19 -3.03 -20.80 24.58
N THR A 20 -2.77 -21.55 23.52
CA THR A 20 -2.68 -23.02 23.57
C THR A 20 -1.31 -23.47 24.09
N PRO A 21 -1.19 -24.71 24.63
CA PRO A 21 0.10 -25.28 24.99
C PRO A 21 1.09 -25.33 23.82
N GLU A 22 0.59 -25.51 22.60
CA GLU A 22 1.37 -25.51 21.37
C GLU A 22 2.00 -24.13 21.11
N ASP A 23 1.27 -23.03 21.34
CA ASP A 23 1.80 -21.66 21.21
C ASP A 23 2.99 -21.42 22.16
N GLN A 24 2.93 -22.01 23.35
CA GLN A 24 3.99 -21.90 24.37
C GLN A 24 5.22 -22.75 24.04
N SER A 25 5.06 -23.77 23.19
CA SER A 25 6.17 -24.63 22.77
C SER A 25 7.10 -23.95 21.76
N TRP A 26 6.69 -22.80 21.21
CA TRP A 26 7.46 -22.08 20.20
C TRP A 26 8.54 -21.23 20.85
N ASP A 27 9.79 -21.49 20.50
CA ASP A 27 10.89 -20.60 20.83
C ASP A 27 10.92 -19.42 19.84
N LEU A 28 10.00 -18.48 20.05
CA LEU A 28 9.83 -17.28 19.24
C LEU A 28 11.12 -16.45 19.15
N VAL A 29 11.94 -16.48 20.22
CA VAL A 29 13.22 -15.78 20.26
C VAL A 29 14.22 -16.40 19.28
N GLN A 30 14.31 -17.73 19.23
CA GLN A 30 15.18 -18.39 18.25
C GLN A 30 14.67 -18.23 16.82
N ILE A 31 13.35 -18.23 16.62
CA ILE A 31 12.74 -17.97 15.31
C ILE A 31 13.15 -16.58 14.81
N LEU A 32 13.01 -15.53 15.64
CA LEU A 32 13.42 -14.16 15.31
C LEU A 32 14.92 -14.08 15.02
N ARG A 33 15.75 -14.72 15.85
CA ARG A 33 17.21 -14.75 15.66
C ARG A 33 17.59 -15.35 14.30
N LYS A 34 16.83 -16.34 13.84
CA LYS A 34 17.06 -17.01 12.55
C LYS A 34 16.53 -16.21 11.37
N SER A 35 15.34 -15.61 11.47
CA SER A 35 14.66 -14.97 10.34
C SER A 35 15.04 -13.51 10.10
N LEU A 36 15.40 -12.76 11.15
CA LEU A 36 15.70 -11.32 11.03
C LEU A 36 16.86 -10.99 10.08
N PRO A 37 17.99 -11.74 10.05
CA PRO A 37 19.07 -11.44 9.12
C PRO A 37 18.65 -11.56 7.66
N ASP A 38 17.88 -12.59 7.33
CA ASP A 38 17.39 -12.84 5.97
C ASP A 38 16.40 -11.76 5.54
N LEU A 39 15.44 -11.44 6.42
CA LEU A 39 14.46 -10.38 6.19
C LEU A 39 15.14 -9.01 6.01
N ARG A 40 16.14 -8.69 6.84
CA ARG A 40 16.91 -7.45 6.73
C ARG A 40 17.63 -7.38 5.38
N ASN A 41 18.27 -8.47 4.97
CA ASN A 41 18.99 -8.52 3.71
C ASN A 41 18.03 -8.35 2.53
N GLU A 42 16.89 -9.03 2.55
CA GLU A 42 15.85 -8.91 1.53
C GLU A 42 15.33 -7.47 1.41
N LEU A 43 15.01 -6.82 2.54
CA LEU A 43 14.55 -5.43 2.54
C LEU A 43 15.64 -4.44 2.11
N ALA A 44 16.90 -4.66 2.51
CA ALA A 44 18.03 -3.78 2.18
C ALA A 44 18.46 -3.88 0.71
N HIS A 45 18.27 -5.03 0.06
CA HIS A 45 18.63 -5.25 -1.33
C HIS A 45 17.50 -4.95 -2.33
N GLY A 46 16.36 -4.48 -1.83
CA GLY A 46 15.15 -4.30 -2.63
C GLY A 46 14.30 -5.56 -2.57
N SER A 47 13.28 -5.54 -1.73
CA SER A 47 12.31 -6.62 -1.63
C SER A 47 11.59 -6.80 -2.98
N SER A 48 11.43 -8.05 -3.41
CA SER A 48 10.62 -8.39 -4.59
C SER A 48 9.11 -8.32 -4.30
N MET A 49 8.72 -8.29 -3.03
CA MET A 49 7.35 -8.03 -2.59
C MET A 49 7.13 -6.54 -2.31
N LEU A 50 6.05 -5.97 -2.86
CA LEU A 50 5.49 -4.70 -2.37
C LEU A 50 4.88 -4.95 -0.99
N THR A 51 5.50 -4.42 0.06
CA THR A 51 4.82 -4.33 1.35
C THR A 51 3.75 -3.24 1.27
N ASN A 52 2.65 -3.37 2.03
CA ASN A 52 1.56 -2.37 2.02
C ASN A 52 2.05 -0.94 2.27
N GLN A 53 3.14 -0.79 3.03
CA GLN A 53 3.78 0.50 3.28
C GLN A 53 4.50 1.07 2.05
N VAL A 54 5.13 0.23 1.22
CA VAL A 54 5.74 0.63 -0.04
C VAL A 54 4.65 1.02 -1.06
N LEU A 55 3.55 0.25 -1.12
CA LEU A 55 2.40 0.61 -1.96
C LEU A 55 1.83 1.98 -1.58
N GLY A 56 1.54 2.21 -0.30
CA GLY A 56 1.05 3.51 0.17
C GLY A 56 2.03 4.66 -0.07
N THR A 57 3.35 4.38 -0.06
CA THR A 57 4.36 5.39 -0.41
C THR A 57 4.32 5.72 -1.90
N ILE A 58 4.15 4.73 -2.78
CA ILE A 58 4.02 4.93 -4.23
C ILE A 58 2.75 5.72 -4.56
N GLU A 59 1.62 5.38 -3.93
CA GLU A 59 0.35 6.10 -4.10
C GLU A 59 0.48 7.57 -3.67
N LEU A 60 1.09 7.83 -2.51
CA LEU A 60 1.32 9.19 -2.03
C LEU A 60 2.22 9.99 -2.98
N VAL A 61 3.29 9.38 -3.50
CA VAL A 61 4.18 10.03 -4.46
C VAL A 61 3.45 10.32 -5.77
N ALA A 62 2.62 9.39 -6.26
CA ALA A 62 1.81 9.59 -7.47
C ALA A 62 0.80 10.74 -7.31
N GLU A 63 0.17 10.84 -6.14
CA GLU A 63 -0.74 11.93 -5.78
C GLU A 63 -0.01 13.28 -5.77
N ILE A 64 1.15 13.36 -5.11
CA ILE A 64 1.98 14.57 -5.08
C ILE A 64 2.39 14.99 -6.50
N LEU A 65 2.84 14.04 -7.33
CA LEU A 65 3.21 14.34 -8.71
C LEU A 65 2.02 14.83 -9.53
N SER A 66 0.83 14.28 -9.31
CA SER A 66 -0.39 14.70 -10.01
C SER A 66 -0.83 16.12 -9.62
N GLN A 67 -0.57 16.54 -8.39
CA GLN A 67 -0.85 17.91 -7.92
C GLN A 67 0.17 18.93 -8.44
N ILE A 68 1.44 18.54 -8.58
CA ILE A 68 2.51 19.41 -9.07
C ILE A 68 2.44 19.53 -10.61
N TYR A 69 2.18 18.42 -11.28
CA TYR A 69 2.04 18.32 -12.73
C TYR A 69 0.57 18.15 -13.08
N THR A 70 -0.22 19.18 -12.79
CA THR A 70 -1.57 19.29 -13.35
C THR A 70 -1.43 19.15 -14.86
N THR A 71 -2.18 18.23 -15.47
CA THR A 71 -2.33 18.23 -16.91
C THR A 71 -3.07 19.53 -17.25
N ASP A 72 -2.33 20.56 -17.67
CA ASP A 72 -2.86 21.81 -18.20
C ASP A 72 -3.58 21.57 -19.55
N ALA A 73 -4.56 20.67 -19.58
CA ALA A 73 -5.45 20.48 -20.72
C ALA A 73 -6.64 21.47 -20.69
N ASP A 74 -6.84 22.20 -19.58
CA ASP A 74 -7.95 23.16 -19.43
C ASP A 74 -7.54 24.64 -19.54
N SER A 75 -6.27 24.95 -19.83
CA SER A 75 -5.81 26.35 -19.97
C SER A 75 -5.97 26.95 -21.37
N THR A 76 -6.61 26.27 -22.33
CA THR A 76 -6.81 26.79 -23.70
C THR A 76 -8.26 26.75 -24.21
N THR A 77 -9.24 27.32 -23.51
CA THR A 77 -10.42 27.93 -24.18
C THR A 77 -11.10 28.97 -23.30
N SER A 78 -10.48 30.13 -23.11
CA SER A 78 -11.19 31.35 -22.69
C SER A 78 -10.40 32.57 -23.14
N GLY A 79 -10.74 33.11 -24.32
CA GLY A 79 -10.20 34.39 -24.76
C GLY A 79 -10.19 34.62 -26.27
N THR A 80 -11.36 34.74 -26.92
CA THR A 80 -11.50 35.67 -28.05
C THR A 80 -12.95 36.15 -28.12
N SER A 81 -13.21 37.30 -27.50
CA SER A 81 -14.32 38.18 -27.82
C SER A 81 -13.81 39.62 -27.95
N GLN A 82 -14.44 40.37 -28.86
CA GLN A 82 -14.11 41.72 -29.40
C GLN A 82 -13.02 41.71 -30.49
N GLY A 83 -13.23 42.10 -31.75
CA GLY A 83 -14.27 42.92 -32.40
C GLY A 83 -13.58 44.11 -33.09
N GLN A 84 -13.57 44.18 -34.43
CA GLN A 84 -13.41 45.44 -35.18
C GLN A 84 -13.71 45.26 -36.68
N GLN A 85 -14.15 46.36 -37.25
CA GLN A 85 -14.97 46.56 -38.44
C GLN A 85 -14.13 47.11 -39.61
N ALA A 86 -14.70 47.03 -40.83
CA ALA A 86 -14.47 47.85 -42.01
C ALA A 86 -13.45 47.38 -43.07
N GLY A 87 -13.92 47.36 -44.33
CA GLY A 87 -13.21 47.07 -45.57
C GLY A 87 -14.17 46.63 -46.66
#